data_AF-A0AAD4IYG8-F1
#
_entry.id   AF-A0AAD4IYG8-F1
#
_cell.length_a   1.000
_cell.length_b   1.000
_cell.length_c   1.000
_cell.angle_alpha   90.00
_cell.angle_beta   90.00
_cell.angle_gamma   90.00
#
_symmetry.space_group_name_H-M   'P 1'
#
loop_
_entity.id
_entity.type
_entity.pdbx_description
1 polymer ?
#
loop_
_entity_poly.entity_id
_entity_poly.type
_entity_poly.pdbx_seq_one_letter_code
_entity_poly.pdbx_strand_id
1 'polypeptide(L)'
;MWLESIRKQLDPANQALLSESCLGVISRLPSYVFHAVVYQELLMRLDRTSLTSNTLSFVIHGETLQFGPMEFGLMCGLKFKGWYAPPVSSAFHDSMFDGRLDLTLFHLQEKFRMECGSRKRSGPTCLRLAWLNILYGVLLCRGPVTQSVDMEYFHLIDNDEAFKTYPWGSVAYDFLIRSTHENRDHLLRVLAGGARCRGDIIAPGLSITLLPWAYEVMPDLAALCETQEDDRGERIP
;
A
#
# COMPACT_ATOMS: atom_id res chain seq x y z
N MET A 1 -13.50 0.01 -2.47
CA MET A 1 -14.56 -0.02 -1.41
C MET A 1 -14.08 0.51 -0.05
N TRP A 2 -12.92 0.09 0.46
CA TRP A 2 -12.47 0.48 1.82
C TRP A 2 -11.98 1.93 1.99
N LEU A 3 -11.15 2.46 1.08
CA LEU A 3 -10.71 3.88 1.12
C LEU A 3 -11.88 4.87 1.09
N GLU A 4 -12.90 4.55 0.29
CA GLU A 4 -14.13 5.32 0.22
C GLU A 4 -14.90 5.29 1.54
N SER A 5 -14.92 4.14 2.22
CA SER A 5 -15.52 3.99 3.56
C SER A 5 -14.83 4.88 4.60
N ILE A 6 -13.49 4.93 4.59
CA ILE A 6 -12.73 5.84 5.47
C ILE A 6 -13.16 7.29 5.22
N ARG A 7 -13.19 7.73 3.96
CA ARG A 7 -13.56 9.10 3.60
C ARG A 7 -14.98 9.46 4.03
N LYS A 8 -15.96 8.57 3.83
CA LYS A 8 -17.36 8.80 4.20
C LYS A 8 -17.62 8.90 5.71
N GLN A 9 -16.74 8.30 6.52
CA GLN A 9 -16.82 8.34 7.98
C GLN A 9 -16.21 9.63 8.56
N LEU A 10 -15.36 10.34 7.83
CA LEU A 10 -14.82 11.63 8.25
C LEU A 10 -15.85 12.76 8.09
N ASP A 11 -15.79 13.76 8.98
CA ASP A 11 -16.50 15.02 8.81
C ASP A 11 -15.93 15.84 7.61
N PRO A 12 -16.68 16.82 7.06
CA PRO A 12 -16.23 17.56 5.88
C PRO A 12 -14.88 18.28 6.05
N ALA A 13 -14.56 18.77 7.25
CA ALA A 13 -13.29 19.44 7.49
C ALA A 13 -12.12 18.44 7.44
N ASN A 14 -12.28 17.29 8.08
CA ASN A 14 -11.30 16.21 8.04
C ASN A 14 -11.18 15.57 6.65
N GLN A 15 -12.25 15.52 5.85
CA GLN A 15 -12.17 15.11 4.44
C GLN A 15 -11.30 16.05 3.60
N ALA A 16 -11.45 17.37 3.81
CA ALA A 16 -10.61 18.37 3.15
C ALA A 16 -9.14 18.23 3.58
N LEU A 17 -8.89 18.15 4.89
CA LEU A 17 -7.54 17.95 5.44
C LEU A 17 -6.87 16.67 4.94
N LEU A 18 -7.61 15.56 4.85
CA LEU A 18 -7.09 14.33 4.26
C LEU A 18 -6.75 14.52 2.78
N SER A 19 -7.63 15.18 2.02
CA SER A 19 -7.44 15.42 0.59
C SER A 19 -6.24 16.31 0.29
N GLU A 20 -5.94 17.26 1.17
CA GLU A 20 -4.80 18.18 1.08
C GLU A 20 -3.51 17.61 1.71
N SER A 21 -3.60 16.50 2.43
CA SER A 21 -2.44 15.85 3.06
C SER A 21 -1.54 15.10 2.08
N CYS A 22 -0.38 14.65 2.56
CA CYS A 22 0.54 13.79 1.80
C CYS A 22 -0.08 12.47 1.33
N LEU A 23 -1.16 12.00 1.99
CA LEU A 23 -1.89 10.79 1.59
C LEU A 23 -3.13 11.12 0.73
N GLY A 24 -3.31 12.39 0.36
CA GLY A 24 -4.45 12.86 -0.44
C GLY A 24 -4.56 12.13 -1.77
N VAL A 25 -3.44 11.94 -2.47
CA VAL A 25 -3.38 11.19 -3.74
C VAL A 25 -3.91 9.76 -3.55
N ILE A 26 -3.47 9.06 -2.51
CA ILE A 26 -3.91 7.69 -2.20
C ILE A 26 -5.40 7.65 -1.84
N SER A 27 -5.88 8.59 -1.02
CA SER A 27 -7.30 8.63 -0.62
C SER A 27 -8.27 8.87 -1.78
N ARG A 28 -7.78 9.43 -2.89
CA ARG A 28 -8.54 9.68 -4.12
C ARG A 28 -8.46 8.54 -5.12
N LEU A 29 -7.63 7.52 -4.87
CA LEU A 29 -7.58 6.36 -5.76
C LEU A 29 -9.00 5.79 -5.91
N PRO A 30 -9.46 5.52 -7.15
CA PRO A 30 -10.73 4.85 -7.36
C PRO A 30 -10.70 3.47 -6.68
N SER A 31 -11.87 2.84 -6.56
CA SER A 31 -11.89 1.44 -6.16
C SER A 31 -11.13 0.64 -7.22
N TYR A 32 -9.93 0.22 -6.89
CA TYR A 32 -9.09 -0.56 -7.78
C TYR A 32 -9.14 -2.03 -7.38
N VAL A 33 -9.07 -2.89 -8.38
CA VAL A 33 -8.88 -4.33 -8.20
C VAL A 33 -7.39 -4.59 -8.40
N PHE A 34 -6.75 -5.19 -7.40
CA PHE A 34 -5.39 -5.67 -7.59
C PHE A 34 -5.43 -6.89 -8.51
N HIS A 35 -4.90 -6.75 -9.72
CA HIS A 35 -4.85 -7.84 -10.70
C HIS A 35 -3.66 -8.76 -10.40
N ALA A 36 -3.89 -9.75 -9.54
CA ALA A 36 -2.87 -10.70 -9.12
C ALA A 36 -2.20 -11.43 -10.30
N VAL A 37 -2.95 -11.72 -11.38
CA VAL A 37 -2.42 -12.33 -12.60
C VAL A 37 -1.39 -11.43 -13.27
N VAL A 38 -1.71 -10.14 -13.48
CA VAL A 38 -0.78 -9.17 -14.05
C VAL A 38 0.48 -9.06 -13.20
N TYR A 39 0.32 -9.00 -11.89
CA TYR A 39 1.46 -8.95 -10.96
C TYR A 39 2.31 -10.23 -11.05
N GLN A 40 1.71 -11.41 -11.11
CA GLN A 40 2.42 -12.68 -11.32
C GLN A 40 3.18 -12.72 -12.64
N GLU A 41 2.57 -12.25 -13.73
CA GLU A 41 3.23 -12.15 -15.05
C GLU A 41 4.47 -11.23 -15.00
N LEU A 42 4.39 -10.12 -14.26
CA LEU A 42 5.55 -9.26 -14.00
C LEU A 42 6.63 -9.98 -13.20
N LEU A 43 6.26 -10.70 -12.14
CA LEU A 43 7.22 -11.44 -11.31
C LEU A 43 8.00 -12.49 -12.12
N MET A 44 7.33 -13.16 -13.07
CA MET A 44 7.95 -14.14 -13.96
C MET A 44 8.98 -13.52 -14.92
N ARG A 45 8.84 -12.22 -15.21
CA ARG A 45 9.75 -11.45 -16.08
C ARG A 45 10.83 -10.70 -15.31
N LEU A 46 10.79 -10.70 -13.98
CA LEU A 46 11.77 -9.98 -13.18
C LEU A 46 13.16 -10.63 -13.32
N ASP A 47 14.13 -9.82 -13.74
CA ASP A 47 15.53 -10.19 -13.87
C ASP A 47 16.17 -10.38 -12.48
N ARG A 48 17.03 -11.39 -12.37
CA ARG A 48 17.83 -11.70 -11.18
C ARG A 48 18.79 -10.58 -10.81
N THR A 49 19.26 -9.80 -11.77
CA THR A 49 20.17 -8.66 -11.51
C THR A 49 19.54 -7.58 -10.62
N SER A 50 18.20 -7.49 -10.64
CA SER A 50 17.40 -6.58 -9.80
C SER A 50 17.63 -6.76 -8.30
N LEU A 51 18.06 -7.94 -7.84
CA LEU A 51 18.29 -8.24 -6.40
C LEU A 51 19.38 -7.36 -5.75
N THR A 52 20.22 -6.73 -6.56
CA THR A 52 21.33 -5.87 -6.10
C THR A 52 21.14 -4.40 -6.48
N SER A 53 20.05 -4.08 -7.17
CA SER A 53 19.74 -2.74 -7.66
C SER A 53 18.65 -2.11 -6.81
N ASN A 54 18.63 -0.77 -6.76
CA ASN A 54 17.47 -0.01 -6.26
C ASN A 54 16.40 0.20 -7.36
N THR A 55 16.30 -0.75 -8.29
CA THR A 55 15.36 -0.74 -9.42
C THR A 55 14.89 -2.17 -9.71
N LEU A 56 13.64 -2.31 -10.14
CA LEU A 56 13.12 -3.58 -10.66
C LEU A 56 13.41 -3.62 -12.16
N SER A 57 14.22 -4.59 -12.59
CA SER A 57 14.49 -4.84 -14.02
C SER A 57 13.64 -6.01 -14.50
N PHE A 58 12.93 -5.83 -15.59
CA PHE A 58 12.06 -6.83 -16.20
C PHE A 58 12.52 -7.12 -17.63
N VAL A 59 12.58 -8.39 -18.00
CA VAL A 59 12.85 -8.83 -19.37
C VAL A 59 11.53 -8.92 -20.13
N ILE A 60 11.31 -7.99 -21.06
CA ILE A 60 10.06 -7.83 -21.81
C ILE A 60 10.43 -7.73 -23.29
N HIS A 61 9.88 -8.63 -24.12
CA HIS A 61 10.20 -8.72 -25.56
C HIS A 61 11.70 -8.82 -25.89
N GLY A 62 12.50 -9.40 -25.00
CA GLY A 62 13.96 -9.53 -25.16
C GLY A 62 14.77 -8.31 -24.70
N GLU A 63 14.10 -7.21 -24.33
CA GLU A 63 14.71 -6.01 -23.80
C GLU A 63 14.59 -5.95 -22.27
N THR A 64 15.53 -5.26 -21.62
CA THR A 64 15.46 -5.05 -20.16
C THR A 64 14.90 -3.66 -19.88
N LEU A 65 13.70 -3.62 -19.29
CA LEU A 65 13.04 -2.40 -18.87
C LEU A 65 13.14 -2.24 -17.36
N GLN A 66 13.29 -0.99 -16.89
CA GLN A 66 13.46 -0.70 -15.46
C GLN A 66 12.27 0.07 -14.89
N PHE A 67 11.89 -0.29 -13.67
CA PHE A 67 10.97 0.45 -12.83
C PHE A 67 11.73 0.91 -11.57
N GLY A 68 12.03 2.20 -11.53
CA GLY A 68 12.85 2.84 -10.52
C GLY A 68 12.06 3.75 -9.57
N PRO A 69 12.79 4.45 -8.67
CA PRO A 69 12.23 5.48 -7.81
C PRO A 69 11.52 6.61 -8.57
N MET A 70 11.98 6.92 -9.79
CA MET A 70 11.41 7.99 -10.61
C MET A 70 10.03 7.60 -11.13
N GLU A 71 9.90 6.41 -11.74
CA GLU A 71 8.63 5.87 -12.22
C GLU A 71 7.64 5.73 -11.05
N PHE A 72 8.08 5.17 -9.93
CA PHE A 72 7.23 5.06 -8.74
C PHE A 72 6.78 6.43 -8.21
N GLY A 73 7.71 7.39 -8.10
CA GLY A 73 7.43 8.75 -7.63
C GLY A 73 6.41 9.48 -8.50
N LEU A 74 6.53 9.36 -9.82
CA LEU A 74 5.57 9.92 -10.77
C LEU A 74 4.17 9.34 -10.56
N MET A 75 4.06 8.04 -10.29
CA MET A 75 2.78 7.35 -10.14
C MET A 75 2.11 7.59 -8.79
N CYS A 76 2.88 7.58 -7.70
CA CYS A 76 2.32 7.72 -6.34
C CYS A 76 2.13 9.17 -5.90
N GLY A 77 2.89 10.12 -6.47
CA GLY A 77 2.91 11.52 -6.05
C GLY A 77 3.40 11.76 -4.61
N LEU A 78 4.05 10.77 -4.00
CA LEU A 78 4.56 10.85 -2.64
C LEU A 78 5.97 11.43 -2.59
N LYS A 79 6.34 11.97 -1.43
CA LYS A 79 7.65 12.57 -1.20
C LYS A 79 8.74 11.50 -1.10
N PHE A 80 9.81 11.63 -1.87
CA PHE A 80 10.95 10.70 -1.89
C PHE A 80 12.16 11.15 -1.07
N LYS A 81 12.32 12.46 -0.88
CA LYS A 81 13.46 13.02 -0.16
C LYS A 81 12.99 13.73 1.08
N GLY A 82 13.68 13.53 2.18
CA GLY A 82 13.43 14.20 3.44
C GLY A 82 14.26 13.56 4.53
N TRP A 83 14.84 14.37 5.40
CA TRP A 83 15.43 13.88 6.64
C TRP A 83 14.41 14.05 7.74
N TYR A 84 14.16 13.00 8.50
CA TYR A 84 13.38 13.12 9.71
C TYR A 84 13.90 12.19 10.79
N ALA A 85 14.24 12.76 11.95
CA ALA A 85 14.41 12.00 13.17
C ALA A 85 13.04 11.92 13.86
N PRO A 86 12.43 10.73 14.01
CA PRO A 86 11.16 10.61 14.68
C PRO A 86 11.26 11.11 16.13
N PRO A 87 10.44 12.08 16.56
CA PRO A 87 10.27 12.42 17.94
C PRO A 87 9.60 11.21 18.58
N VAL A 88 10.17 10.76 19.68
CA VAL A 88 9.60 9.64 20.42
C VAL A 88 8.43 10.20 21.22
N SER A 89 7.24 10.20 20.62
CA SER A 89 5.98 10.48 21.32
C SER A 89 5.05 9.30 21.14
N SER A 90 4.58 8.73 22.24
CA SER A 90 3.53 7.71 22.25
C SER A 90 2.17 8.28 22.67
N ALA A 91 2.01 9.60 22.83
CA ALA A 91 0.83 10.20 23.41
C ALA A 91 -0.49 9.79 22.69
N PHE A 92 -0.52 9.81 21.36
CA PHE A 92 -1.69 9.34 20.62
C PHE A 92 -1.90 7.84 20.79
N HIS A 93 -0.82 7.05 20.75
CA HIS A 93 -0.88 5.60 20.93
C HIS A 93 -1.39 5.22 22.31
N ASP A 94 -0.82 5.80 23.37
CA ASP A 94 -1.19 5.60 24.76
C ASP A 94 -2.65 6.01 25.01
N SER A 95 -3.07 7.17 24.49
CA SER A 95 -4.44 7.64 24.67
C SER A 95 -5.49 6.83 23.91
N MET A 96 -5.15 6.27 22.75
CA MET A 96 -6.12 5.61 21.87
C MET A 96 -6.14 4.09 22.04
N PHE A 97 -5.02 3.51 22.45
CA PHE A 97 -4.81 2.07 22.50
C PHE A 97 -4.24 1.60 23.84
N ASP A 98 -4.24 2.44 24.88
CA ASP A 98 -3.83 2.10 26.24
C ASP A 98 -2.40 1.49 26.30
N GLY A 99 -1.51 1.97 25.43
CA GLY A 99 -0.12 1.50 25.34
C GLY A 99 0.05 0.09 24.76
N ARG A 100 -1.01 -0.49 24.18
CA ARG A 100 -0.99 -1.86 23.62
C ARG A 100 0.03 -1.99 22.47
N LEU A 101 0.92 -2.98 22.54
CA LEU A 101 1.99 -3.18 21.53
C LEU A 101 1.63 -4.17 20.42
N ASP A 102 0.69 -5.09 20.65
CA ASP A 102 0.23 -6.08 19.67
C ASP A 102 -0.92 -5.55 18.79
N LEU A 103 -0.79 -4.30 18.34
CA LEU A 103 -1.78 -3.69 17.47
C LEU A 103 -1.69 -4.29 16.07
N THR A 104 -2.84 -4.38 15.40
CA THR A 104 -2.97 -4.93 14.05
C THR A 104 -3.80 -3.96 13.22
N LEU A 105 -3.83 -4.14 11.90
CA LEU A 105 -4.72 -3.32 11.05
C LEU A 105 -6.19 -3.52 11.45
N PHE A 106 -6.58 -4.71 11.94
CA PHE A 106 -7.91 -4.95 12.49
C PHE A 106 -8.20 -3.99 13.65
N HIS A 107 -7.29 -3.90 14.63
CA HIS A 107 -7.46 -3.01 15.77
C HIS A 107 -7.57 -1.53 15.35
N LEU A 108 -6.81 -1.12 14.33
CA LEU A 108 -6.90 0.24 13.77
C LEU A 108 -8.26 0.51 13.09
N GLN A 109 -8.77 -0.46 12.32
CA GLN A 109 -10.05 -0.35 11.63
C GLN A 109 -11.22 -0.33 12.62
N GLU A 110 -11.18 -1.20 13.64
CA GLU A 110 -12.16 -1.24 14.71
C GLU A 110 -12.17 0.08 15.49
N LYS A 111 -10.99 0.58 15.89
CA LYS A 111 -10.88 1.86 16.61
C LYS A 111 -11.40 3.02 15.76
N PHE A 112 -11.06 3.07 14.47
CA PHE A 112 -11.59 4.08 13.56
C PHE A 112 -13.12 4.03 13.45
N ARG A 113 -13.71 2.82 13.32
CA ARG A 113 -15.16 2.66 13.25
C ARG A 113 -15.85 3.11 14.54
N MET A 114 -15.29 2.76 15.70
CA MET A 114 -15.85 3.16 17.00
C MET A 114 -15.82 4.67 17.22
N GLU A 115 -14.70 5.30 16.88
CA GLU A 115 -14.45 6.72 17.15
C GLU A 115 -15.11 7.63 16.12
N CYS A 116 -15.05 7.25 14.84
CA CYS A 116 -15.43 8.12 13.71
C CYS A 116 -16.74 7.67 13.03
N GLY A 117 -17.13 6.39 13.16
CA GLY A 117 -18.29 5.83 12.45
C GLY A 117 -19.65 6.40 12.85
N SER A 118 -19.77 6.98 14.06
CA SER A 118 -21.03 7.57 14.53
C SER A 118 -21.17 9.07 14.22
N ARG A 119 -20.16 9.70 13.61
CA ARG A 119 -20.03 11.17 13.45
C ARG A 119 -20.16 11.97 14.77
N LYS A 120 -20.18 11.31 15.93
CA LYS A 120 -20.28 11.94 17.25
C LYS A 120 -18.95 12.55 17.70
N ARG A 121 -17.84 12.01 17.19
CA ARG A 121 -16.49 12.54 17.41
C ARG A 121 -16.00 13.12 16.08
N SER A 122 -15.59 14.38 16.11
CA SER A 122 -14.97 15.10 15.00
C SER A 122 -13.62 15.65 15.44
N GLY A 123 -12.77 16.03 14.47
CA GLY A 123 -11.49 16.68 14.74
C GLY A 123 -10.25 15.79 14.60
N PRO A 124 -9.10 16.21 15.18
CA PRO A 124 -7.78 15.67 14.84
C PRO A 124 -7.61 14.17 15.06
N THR A 125 -8.29 13.59 16.04
CA THR A 125 -8.23 12.15 16.32
C THR A 125 -8.69 11.31 15.14
N CYS A 126 -9.80 11.67 14.51
CA CYS A 126 -10.32 10.92 13.37
C CYS A 126 -9.43 11.03 12.14
N LEU A 127 -8.81 12.19 11.93
CA LEU A 127 -7.84 12.39 10.86
C LEU A 127 -6.61 11.49 11.06
N ARG A 128 -6.04 11.46 12.27
CA ARG A 128 -4.88 10.61 12.61
C ARG A 128 -5.19 9.12 12.47
N LEU A 129 -6.36 8.67 12.92
CA LEU A 129 -6.80 7.29 12.70
C LEU A 129 -6.98 6.97 11.21
N ALA A 130 -7.51 7.91 10.41
CA ALA A 130 -7.65 7.73 8.97
C ALA A 130 -6.27 7.61 8.28
N TRP A 131 -5.30 8.46 8.66
CA TRP A 131 -3.93 8.36 8.18
C TRP A 131 -3.29 7.02 8.51
N LEU A 132 -3.40 6.54 9.76
CA LEU A 132 -2.87 5.23 10.16
C LEU A 132 -3.54 4.09 9.37
N ASN A 133 -4.86 4.15 9.18
CA ASN A 133 -5.56 3.16 8.36
C ASN A 133 -4.98 3.17 6.94
N ILE A 134 -4.98 4.31 6.24
CA ILE A 134 -4.46 4.40 4.86
C ILE A 134 -2.99 3.94 4.78
N LEU A 135 -2.17 4.31 5.76
CA LEU A 135 -0.78 3.90 5.85
C LEU A 135 -0.62 2.38 5.89
N TYR A 136 -1.23 1.70 6.88
CA TYR A 136 -1.03 0.25 7.03
C TYR A 136 -1.86 -0.59 6.06
N GLY A 137 -3.03 -0.11 5.65
CA GLY A 137 -3.93 -0.87 4.78
C GLY A 137 -3.73 -0.64 3.28
N VAL A 138 -3.07 0.45 2.86
CA VAL A 138 -2.77 0.69 1.44
C VAL A 138 -1.29 0.85 1.19
N LEU A 139 -0.65 1.80 1.87
CA LEU A 139 0.72 2.18 1.52
C LEU A 139 1.71 1.07 1.87
N LEU A 140 1.66 0.58 3.10
CA LEU A 140 2.55 -0.46 3.61
C LEU A 140 1.99 -1.87 3.40
N CYS A 141 0.65 -2.03 3.35
CA CYS A 141 -0.11 -3.27 3.12
C CYS A 141 0.63 -4.56 3.52
N ARG A 142 1.02 -4.66 4.80
CA ARG A 142 2.04 -5.62 5.27
C ARG A 142 1.63 -7.10 5.26
N GLY A 143 0.37 -7.41 4.97
CA GLY A 143 -0.13 -8.79 4.94
C GLY A 143 -1.56 -8.90 5.47
N PRO A 144 -1.93 -10.07 6.05
CA PRO A 144 -3.24 -10.25 6.65
C PRO A 144 -3.53 -9.14 7.67
N VAL A 145 -4.80 -8.76 7.76
CA VAL A 145 -5.27 -7.68 8.67
C VAL A 145 -4.94 -7.98 10.15
N THR A 146 -4.61 -9.23 10.48
CA THR A 146 -4.19 -9.72 11.80
C THR A 146 -2.69 -9.58 12.09
N GLN A 147 -1.87 -9.19 11.12
CA GLN A 147 -0.44 -8.99 11.34
C GLN A 147 -0.19 -7.72 12.17
N SER A 148 0.83 -7.79 13.04
CA SER A 148 1.21 -6.65 13.88
C SER A 148 1.62 -5.45 13.03
N VAL A 149 1.12 -4.28 13.38
CA VAL A 149 1.62 -3.01 12.85
C VAL A 149 2.88 -2.60 13.58
N ASP A 150 3.67 -1.78 12.92
CA ASP A 150 4.97 -1.32 13.39
C ASP A 150 4.81 -0.02 14.17
N MET A 151 5.27 0.03 15.42
CA MET A 151 5.04 1.18 16.29
C MET A 151 5.79 2.44 15.85
N GLU A 152 6.82 2.31 15.00
CA GLU A 152 7.61 3.44 14.53
C GLU A 152 6.75 4.57 13.93
N TYR A 153 5.74 4.22 13.12
CA TYR A 153 4.92 5.23 12.46
C TYR A 153 3.81 5.82 13.34
N PHE A 154 3.54 5.22 14.52
CA PHE A 154 2.66 5.85 15.52
C PHE A 154 3.34 7.08 16.10
N HIS A 155 4.65 7.05 16.30
CA HIS A 155 5.38 8.21 16.81
C HIS A 155 5.33 9.41 15.85
N LEU A 156 5.24 9.15 14.53
CA LEU A 156 5.06 10.19 13.53
C LEU A 156 3.69 10.87 13.61
N ILE A 157 2.64 10.13 14.01
CA ILE A 157 1.26 10.64 13.97
C ILE A 157 1.01 11.75 14.99
N ASP A 158 1.82 11.82 16.04
CA ASP A 158 1.73 12.85 17.06
C ASP A 158 2.20 14.22 16.56
N ASN A 159 3.05 14.24 15.53
CA ASN A 159 3.51 15.44 14.86
C ASN A 159 3.00 15.48 13.41
N ASP A 160 1.91 16.22 13.20
CA ASP A 160 1.27 16.35 11.88
C ASP A 160 2.23 16.86 10.78
N GLU A 161 3.09 17.83 11.08
CA GLU A 161 4.04 18.38 10.10
C GLU A 161 5.08 17.34 9.70
N ALA A 162 5.58 16.60 10.68
CA ALA A 162 6.48 15.50 10.45
C ALA A 162 5.88 14.40 9.61
N PHE A 163 4.67 13.95 9.97
CA PHE A 163 3.95 12.96 9.20
C PHE A 163 3.78 13.40 7.75
N LYS A 164 3.40 14.67 7.52
CA LYS A 164 3.20 15.22 6.17
C LYS A 164 4.50 15.36 5.37
N THR A 165 5.62 15.61 6.04
CA THR A 165 6.92 15.85 5.39
C THR A 165 7.82 14.62 5.32
N TYR A 166 7.41 13.51 5.93
CA TYR A 166 8.10 12.22 5.91
C TYR A 166 8.23 11.68 4.47
N PRO A 167 9.34 10.99 4.12
CA PRO A 167 9.57 10.51 2.76
C PRO A 167 8.78 9.21 2.46
N TRP A 168 7.44 9.28 2.56
CA TRP A 168 6.55 8.13 2.35
C TRP A 168 6.74 7.42 1.01
N GLY A 169 7.17 8.15 -0.03
CA GLY A 169 7.48 7.57 -1.33
C GLY A 169 8.69 6.66 -1.28
N SER A 170 9.76 7.05 -0.58
CA SER A 170 10.95 6.21 -0.39
C SER A 170 10.62 4.97 0.42
N VAL A 171 9.89 5.15 1.53
CA VAL A 171 9.49 4.05 2.40
C VAL A 171 8.64 3.03 1.64
N ALA A 172 7.60 3.50 0.94
CA ALA A 172 6.74 2.62 0.16
C ALA A 172 7.49 1.91 -0.97
N TYR A 173 8.43 2.60 -1.62
CA TYR A 173 9.27 2.00 -2.65
C TYR A 173 10.16 0.89 -2.08
N ASP A 174 10.77 1.07 -0.91
CA ASP A 174 11.57 0.03 -0.27
C ASP A 174 10.73 -1.22 0.06
N PHE A 175 9.47 -1.02 0.49
CA PHE A 175 8.52 -2.13 0.67
C PHE A 175 8.16 -2.82 -0.65
N LEU A 176 7.95 -2.04 -1.71
CA LEU A 176 7.65 -2.58 -3.04
C LEU A 176 8.78 -3.47 -3.52
N ILE A 177 10.02 -2.96 -3.55
CA ILE A 177 11.21 -3.71 -4.00
C ILE A 177 11.35 -5.01 -3.23
N ARG A 178 11.37 -4.93 -1.89
CA ARG A 178 11.56 -6.09 -1.03
C ARG A 178 10.50 -7.15 -1.29
N SER A 179 9.24 -6.74 -1.30
CA SER A 179 8.14 -7.68 -1.49
C SER A 179 8.05 -8.25 -2.90
N THR A 180 8.40 -7.49 -3.95
CA THR A 180 8.46 -8.01 -5.30
C THR A 180 9.51 -9.13 -5.40
N HIS A 181 10.68 -8.97 -4.76
CA HIS A 181 11.68 -10.03 -4.68
C HIS A 181 11.22 -11.24 -3.88
N GLU A 182 10.65 -11.03 -2.69
CA GLU A 182 10.13 -12.12 -1.85
C GLU A 182 9.02 -12.91 -2.56
N ASN A 183 8.11 -12.21 -3.24
CA ASN A 183 7.03 -12.84 -4.00
C ASN A 183 7.55 -13.62 -5.21
N ARG A 184 8.57 -13.11 -5.90
CA ARG A 184 9.22 -13.84 -7.00
C ARG A 184 9.86 -15.14 -6.51
N ASP A 185 10.62 -15.05 -5.42
CA ASP A 185 11.26 -16.23 -4.84
C ASP A 185 10.24 -17.25 -4.36
N HIS A 186 9.13 -16.79 -3.76
CA HIS A 186 8.01 -17.64 -3.40
C HIS A 186 7.41 -18.34 -4.63
N LEU A 187 7.10 -17.58 -5.69
CA LEU A 187 6.54 -18.10 -6.93
C LEU A 187 7.44 -19.16 -7.56
N LEU A 188 8.75 -18.93 -7.63
CA LEU A 188 9.70 -19.92 -8.17
C LEU A 188 9.76 -21.22 -7.34
N ARG A 189 9.68 -21.12 -6.00
CA ARG A 189 9.63 -22.32 -5.14
C ARG A 189 8.35 -23.13 -5.32
N VAL A 190 7.22 -22.43 -5.50
CA VAL A 190 5.92 -23.05 -5.80
C VAL A 190 5.99 -23.78 -7.15
N LEU A 191 6.49 -23.12 -8.20
CA LEU A 191 6.64 -23.72 -9.53
C LEU A 191 7.62 -24.89 -9.57
N ALA A 192 8.66 -24.88 -8.73
CA ALA A 192 9.60 -25.99 -8.57
C ALA A 192 9.02 -27.20 -7.80
N GLY A 193 7.74 -27.18 -7.41
CA GLY A 193 7.07 -28.26 -6.69
C GLY A 193 7.45 -28.36 -5.20
N GLY A 194 8.15 -27.35 -4.65
CA GLY A 194 8.71 -27.39 -3.29
C GLY A 194 7.75 -26.94 -2.18
N ALA A 195 6.61 -26.33 -2.51
CA ALA A 195 5.65 -25.82 -1.52
C ALA A 195 4.19 -26.01 -1.98
N ARG A 196 3.30 -26.41 -1.07
CA ARG A 196 1.85 -26.25 -1.28
C ARG A 196 1.54 -24.75 -1.29
N CYS A 197 0.84 -24.25 -2.31
CA CYS A 197 0.29 -22.89 -2.35
C CYS A 197 -0.53 -22.65 -1.07
N ARG A 198 0.05 -21.98 -0.07
CA ARG A 198 -0.66 -21.60 1.16
C ARG A 198 -0.38 -20.18 1.62
N GLY A 199 0.40 -19.41 0.85
CA GLY A 199 0.56 -17.98 1.07
C GLY A 199 -0.09 -17.22 -0.06
N ASP A 200 -1.05 -16.35 0.26
CA ASP A 200 -1.55 -15.36 -0.68
C ASP A 200 -0.38 -14.44 -1.07
N ILE A 201 -0.28 -14.05 -2.35
CA ILE A 201 0.67 -13.03 -2.79
C ILE A 201 0.26 -11.72 -2.13
N ILE A 202 1.13 -11.20 -1.26
CA ILE A 202 0.94 -9.89 -0.61
C ILE A 202 1.88 -8.92 -1.31
N ALA A 203 1.33 -7.85 -1.88
CA ALA A 203 2.08 -6.86 -2.63
C ALA A 203 2.05 -5.49 -1.92
N PRO A 204 2.82 -5.32 -0.83
CA PRO A 204 2.96 -4.06 -0.11
C PRO A 204 3.66 -2.98 -0.95
N GLY A 205 3.73 -1.76 -0.41
CA GLY A 205 4.47 -0.66 -1.03
C GLY A 205 3.72 0.03 -2.16
N LEU A 206 2.38 0.08 -2.08
CA LEU A 206 1.52 0.64 -3.13
C LEU A 206 1.77 -0.01 -4.51
N SER A 207 1.89 -1.34 -4.55
CA SER A 207 2.18 -2.13 -5.76
C SER A 207 1.27 -1.86 -6.96
N ILE A 208 0.10 -1.28 -6.75
CA ILE A 208 -0.75 -0.77 -7.83
C ILE A 208 -0.01 0.20 -8.78
N THR A 209 1.03 0.91 -8.33
CA THR A 209 1.84 1.77 -9.21
C THR A 209 2.52 1.01 -10.35
N LEU A 210 2.71 -0.31 -10.19
CA LEU A 210 3.26 -1.15 -11.26
C LEU A 210 2.24 -1.42 -12.38
N LEU A 211 0.93 -1.34 -12.11
CA LEU A 211 -0.08 -1.74 -13.11
C LEU A 211 -0.10 -0.80 -14.32
N PRO A 212 -0.18 0.54 -14.18
CA PRO A 212 -0.17 1.41 -15.35
C PRO A 212 1.14 1.31 -16.14
N TRP A 213 2.27 1.15 -15.43
CA TRP A 213 3.56 0.89 -16.08
C TRP A 213 3.54 -0.42 -16.86
N ALA A 214 2.99 -1.49 -16.29
CA ALA A 214 2.89 -2.80 -16.93
C ALA A 214 2.00 -2.76 -18.18
N TYR A 215 0.87 -2.06 -18.14
CA TYR A 215 0.00 -1.87 -19.30
C TYR A 215 0.67 -1.03 -20.40
N GLU A 216 1.52 -0.07 -20.03
CA GLU A 216 2.28 0.72 -21.00
C GLU A 216 3.33 -0.13 -21.74
N VAL A 217 4.05 -0.99 -21.02
CA VAL A 217 5.13 -1.81 -21.60
C VAL A 217 4.67 -3.14 -22.21
N MET A 218 3.50 -3.63 -21.81
CA MET A 218 2.87 -4.86 -22.29
C MET A 218 1.35 -4.65 -22.42
N PRO A 219 0.89 -3.95 -23.47
CA PRO A 219 -0.54 -3.63 -23.64
C PRO A 219 -1.43 -4.88 -23.71
N ASP A 220 -0.91 -6.00 -24.20
CA ASP A 220 -1.63 -7.28 -24.29
C ASP A 220 -2.00 -7.85 -22.90
N LEU A 221 -1.40 -7.38 -21.80
CA LEU A 221 -1.81 -7.76 -20.44
C LEU A 221 -3.24 -7.34 -20.11
N ALA A 222 -3.78 -6.32 -20.79
CA ALA A 222 -5.17 -5.92 -20.62
C ALA A 222 -6.14 -7.06 -21.01
N ALA A 223 -5.82 -7.83 -22.05
CA ALA A 223 -6.64 -8.96 -22.50
C ALA A 223 -6.67 -10.12 -21.47
N LEU A 224 -5.62 -10.27 -20.64
CA LEU A 224 -5.62 -11.23 -19.52
C LEU A 224 -6.57 -10.83 -18.39
N CYS A 225 -6.94 -9.55 -18.29
CA CYS A 225 -7.89 -9.06 -17.31
C CYS A 225 -9.34 -9.23 -17.81
N GLU A 226 -9.58 -9.12 -19.11
CA GLU A 226 -10.90 -9.30 -19.74
C GLU A 226 -11.37 -10.76 -19.75
N THR A 227 -10.44 -11.72 -19.64
CA THR A 227 -10.73 -13.15 -19.65
C THR A 227 -11.10 -13.72 -18.27
N GLN A 228 -11.08 -12.90 -17.21
CA GLN A 228 -11.68 -13.27 -15.92
C GLN A 228 -13.20 -12.99 -15.95
N GLU A 229 -13.94 -13.78 -16.73
CA GLU A 229 -15.38 -13.93 -16.52
C GLU A 229 -15.60 -14.72 -15.22
N ASP A 230 -16.46 -14.22 -14.32
CA ASP A 230 -16.98 -15.01 -13.18
C ASP A 230 -17.62 -16.30 -13.73
N ASP A 231 -17.72 -17.36 -12.94
CA ASP A 231 -18.43 -18.62 -13.26
C ASP A 231 -19.94 -18.40 -13.61
N ARG A 232 -20.37 -17.14 -13.71
CA ARG A 232 -21.71 -16.64 -14.03
C ARG A 232 -21.79 -15.81 -15.33
N GLY A 233 -20.68 -15.59 -16.05
CA GLY A 233 -20.71 -14.92 -17.36
C GLY A 233 -21.12 -13.43 -17.33
N GLU A 234 -20.90 -12.73 -16.22
CA GLU A 234 -21.10 -11.28 -16.15
C GLU A 234 -19.75 -10.55 -16.15
N ARG A 235 -19.59 -9.57 -17.04
CA ARG A 235 -18.43 -8.67 -17.07
C ARG A 235 -18.44 -7.80 -15.83
N ILE A 236 -17.32 -7.79 -15.10
CA ILE A 236 -17.10 -6.85 -14.01
C ILE A 236 -16.84 -5.46 -14.63
N PRO A 237 -17.51 -4.39 -14.17
CA PRO A 237 -17.29 -3.02 -14.67
C PRO A 237 -15.94 -2.44 -14.26
#